data_AF-A0A402B6C1-F1
#
_entry.id   AF-A0A402B6C1-F1
#
_cell.length_a   1.000
_cell.length_b   1.000
_cell.length_c   1.000
_cell.angle_alpha   90.00
_cell.angle_beta   90.00
_cell.angle_gamma   90.00
#
_symmetry.space_group_name_H-M   'P 1'
#
loop_
_entity.id
_entity.type
_entity.pdbx_description
1 polymer ?
#
loop_
_entity_poly.entity_id
_entity_poly.type
_entity_poly.pdbx_seq_one_letter_code
_entity_poly.pdbx_strand_id
1 'polypeptide(L)'
;MVEPDIETLKRQATLAYGFWFAAIIEYVIFGHASSEPSINNGLIVICIVMALIGGVRMVRKNSRIRDHKRKVNVTLSDILITLLLLALVYLIPNFLGLVKAGIILVIAAIYIRQYLRSLEKLRL
;
A
#
# COMPACT_ATOMS: atom_id res chain seq x y z
N MET A 1 -15.35 -26.11 1.55
CA MET A 1 -14.82 -24.73 1.63
C MET A 1 -14.59 -24.25 0.21
N VAL A 2 -15.32 -23.21 -0.21
CA VAL A 2 -15.34 -22.71 -1.59
C VAL A 2 -14.06 -21.93 -1.86
N GLU A 3 -13.35 -22.27 -2.93
CA GLU A 3 -12.14 -21.57 -3.38
C GLU A 3 -12.53 -20.12 -3.72
N PRO A 4 -11.93 -19.10 -3.08
CA PRO A 4 -12.34 -17.73 -3.30
C PRO A 4 -12.06 -17.34 -4.75
N ASP A 5 -13.09 -16.90 -5.44
CA ASP A 5 -13.04 -16.44 -6.82
C ASP A 5 -11.93 -15.38 -7.02
N ILE A 6 -11.16 -15.49 -8.11
CA ILE A 6 -9.99 -14.66 -8.41
C ILE A 6 -10.39 -13.19 -8.51
N GLU A 7 -11.59 -12.91 -9.01
CA GLU A 7 -12.12 -11.55 -9.09
C GLU A 7 -12.27 -10.94 -7.69
N THR A 8 -12.70 -11.75 -6.72
CA THR A 8 -12.77 -11.36 -5.31
C THR A 8 -11.39 -11.08 -4.73
N LEU A 9 -10.37 -11.90 -5.04
CA LEU A 9 -8.98 -11.68 -4.60
C LEU A 9 -8.37 -10.42 -5.22
N LYS A 10 -8.58 -10.18 -6.52
CA LYS A 10 -8.15 -8.96 -7.21
C LYS A 10 -8.80 -7.73 -6.60
N ARG A 11 -10.12 -7.75 -6.39
CA ARG A 11 -10.85 -6.63 -5.77
C ARG A 11 -10.37 -6.34 -4.35
N GLN A 12 -10.14 -7.37 -3.54
CA GLN A 12 -9.58 -7.21 -2.19
C GLN A 12 -8.15 -6.65 -2.22
N ALA A 13 -7.31 -7.08 -3.16
CA ALA A 13 -5.97 -6.56 -3.32
C ALA A 13 -5.99 -5.09 -3.76
N THR A 14 -6.80 -4.72 -4.76
CA THR A 14 -6.95 -3.35 -5.23
C THR A 14 -7.41 -2.43 -4.11
N LEU A 15 -8.37 -2.86 -3.28
CA LEU A 15 -8.80 -2.09 -2.12
C LEU A 15 -7.70 -2.02 -1.05
N ALA A 16 -7.04 -3.13 -0.71
CA ALA A 16 -5.96 -3.14 0.29
C ALA A 16 -4.84 -2.16 -0.09
N TYR A 17 -4.36 -2.25 -1.33
CA TYR A 17 -3.31 -1.39 -1.85
C TYR A 17 -3.77 0.05 -2.06
N GLY A 18 -5.01 0.25 -2.53
CA GLY A 18 -5.60 1.56 -2.69
C GLY A 18 -5.62 2.35 -1.38
N PHE A 19 -6.17 1.77 -0.31
CA PHE A 19 -6.21 2.42 1.01
C PHE A 19 -4.80 2.63 1.61
N TRP A 20 -3.92 1.65 1.48
CA TRP A 20 -2.57 1.73 2.03
C TRP A 20 -1.70 2.80 1.34
N PHE A 21 -1.65 2.80 0.01
CA PHE A 21 -0.84 3.75 -0.72
C PHE A 21 -1.48 5.15 -0.74
N ALA A 22 -2.81 5.26 -0.73
CA ALA A 22 -3.48 6.54 -0.55
C ALA A 22 -3.10 7.18 0.79
N ALA A 23 -3.04 6.41 1.88
CA ALA A 23 -2.60 6.91 3.19
C ALA A 23 -1.17 7.45 3.15
N ILE A 24 -0.25 6.75 2.49
CA ILE A 24 1.14 7.18 2.35
C ILE A 24 1.23 8.47 1.52
N ILE A 25 0.48 8.55 0.42
CA ILE A 25 0.47 9.72 -0.47
C ILE A 25 -0.14 10.94 0.25
N GLU A 26 -1.26 10.77 0.95
CA GLU A 26 -1.91 11.85 1.69
C GLU A 26 -1.00 12.39 2.81
N TYR A 27 -0.30 11.50 3.51
CA TYR A 27 0.71 11.90 4.51
C TYR A 27 1.85 12.72 3.88
N VAL A 28 2.30 12.34 2.68
CA VAL A 28 3.37 13.06 1.96
C VAL A 28 2.93 14.43 1.47
N ILE A 29 1.71 14.55 0.96
CA ILE A 29 1.19 15.81 0.42
C ILE A 29 0.84 16.79 1.54
N PHE A 30 0.17 16.31 2.60
CA PHE A 30 -0.44 17.20 3.59
C PHE A 30 0.17 17.10 5.00
N GLY A 31 0.64 15.91 5.42
CA GLY A 31 1.09 15.68 6.80
C GLY A 31 2.56 16.01 7.06
N HIS A 32 3.42 15.95 6.06
CA HIS A 32 4.87 16.04 6.25
C HIS A 32 5.46 17.46 6.07
N ALA A 33 4.72 18.39 5.46
CA ALA A 33 5.22 19.74 5.11
C ALA A 33 4.41 20.90 5.74
N SER A 34 3.38 20.62 6.53
CA SER A 34 2.45 21.66 7.03
C SER A 34 2.93 22.26 8.36
N SER A 35 3.13 23.57 8.37
CA SER A 35 3.48 24.39 9.55
C SER A 35 2.28 24.73 10.45
N GLU A 36 1.07 24.28 10.09
CA GLU A 36 -0.16 24.51 10.87
C GLU A 36 -0.61 23.26 11.63
N PRO A 37 -0.52 23.23 12.98
CA PRO A 37 -0.68 22.02 13.78
C PRO A 37 -2.13 21.49 13.89
N SER A 38 -3.16 22.32 13.71
CA SER A 38 -4.56 21.93 13.90
C SER A 38 -5.13 21.12 12.73
N ILE A 39 -4.83 21.51 11.49
CA ILE A 39 -5.15 20.77 10.27
C ILE A 39 -4.34 19.46 10.22
N ASN A 40 -3.14 19.46 10.81
CA ASN A 40 -2.21 18.34 10.82
C ASN A 40 -2.74 17.12 11.59
N ASN A 41 -3.35 17.32 12.77
CA ASN A 41 -3.84 16.19 13.58
C ASN A 41 -4.99 15.42 12.92
N GLY A 42 -5.94 16.12 12.27
CA GLY A 42 -7.06 15.47 11.59
C GLY A 42 -6.63 14.61 10.40
N LEU A 43 -5.75 15.16 9.55
CA LEU A 43 -5.22 14.45 8.37
C LEU A 43 -4.29 13.30 8.75
N ILE A 44 -3.48 13.45 9.80
CA ILE A 44 -2.67 12.35 10.34
C ILE A 44 -3.57 11.21 10.83
N VAL A 45 -4.66 11.51 11.53
CA VAL A 45 -5.61 10.48 11.99
C VAL A 45 -6.25 9.77 10.80
N ILE A 46 -6.65 10.48 9.74
CA ILE A 46 -7.19 9.88 8.51
C ILE A 46 -6.15 8.97 7.84
N CYS A 47 -4.90 9.42 7.73
CA CYS A 47 -3.79 8.63 7.20
C CYS A 47 -3.58 7.34 8.01
N ILE A 48 -3.58 7.44 9.34
CA ILE A 48 -3.43 6.28 10.24
C ILE A 48 -4.60 5.31 10.06
N VAL A 49 -5.84 5.80 10.00
CA VAL A 49 -7.04 4.97 9.81
C VAL A 49 -6.99 4.26 8.45
N MET A 50 -6.63 4.96 7.38
CA MET A 50 -6.50 4.36 6.05
C MET A 50 -5.36 3.34 5.99
N ALA A 51 -4.23 3.62 6.64
CA ALA A 51 -3.14 2.65 6.78
C ALA A 51 -3.61 1.42 7.55
N LEU A 52 -4.31 1.56 8.67
CA LEU A 52 -4.86 0.43 9.42
C LEU A 52 -5.83 -0.41 8.58
N ILE A 53 -6.76 0.24 7.85
CA ILE A 53 -7.71 -0.45 6.96
C ILE A 53 -6.95 -1.19 5.85
N GLY A 54 -5.97 -0.54 5.22
CA GLY A 54 -5.13 -1.13 4.17
C GLY A 54 -4.34 -2.33 4.68
N GLY A 55 -3.69 -2.20 5.83
CA GLY A 55 -2.86 -3.24 6.46
C GLY A 55 -3.69 -4.45 6.89
N VAL A 56 -4.84 -4.24 7.55
CA VAL A 56 -5.76 -5.33 7.91
C VAL A 56 -6.24 -6.07 6.66
N ARG A 57 -6.54 -5.34 5.58
CA ARG A 57 -6.93 -5.95 4.30
C ARG A 57 -5.76 -6.70 3.63
N MET A 58 -4.52 -6.21 3.71
CA MET A 58 -3.34 -6.94 3.23
C MET A 58 -3.14 -8.26 3.99
N VAL A 59 -3.22 -8.23 5.33
CA VAL A 59 -3.09 -9.43 6.16
C VAL A 59 -4.21 -10.43 5.86
N ARG A 60 -5.47 -9.97 5.74
CA ARG A 60 -6.62 -10.82 5.36
C ARG A 60 -6.50 -11.38 3.94
N LYS A 61 -5.91 -10.64 3.00
CA LYS A 61 -5.62 -11.13 1.65
C LYS A 61 -4.55 -12.21 1.70
N ASN A 62 -3.45 -11.97 2.44
CA ASN A 62 -2.34 -12.91 2.56
C ASN A 62 -2.72 -14.19 3.31
N SER A 63 -3.70 -14.15 4.22
CA SER A 63 -4.20 -15.35 4.90
C SER A 63 -4.98 -16.30 3.97
N ARG A 64 -5.52 -15.79 2.85
CA ARG A 64 -6.23 -16.59 1.83
C ARG A 64 -5.29 -17.30 0.85
N ILE A 65 -3.99 -16.99 0.87
CA ILE A 65 -2.99 -17.67 0.03
C ILE A 65 -2.66 -19.02 0.66
N ARG A 66 -2.99 -20.10 -0.06
CA ARG A 66 -2.85 -21.48 0.43
C ARG A 66 -1.42 -22.02 0.36
N ASP A 67 -0.64 -21.59 -0.64
CA ASP A 67 0.77 -21.94 -0.77
C ASP A 67 1.63 -21.13 0.23
N HIS A 68 2.31 -21.85 1.14
CA HIS A 68 3.11 -21.25 2.19
C HIS A 68 4.34 -20.48 1.65
N LYS A 69 5.06 -21.00 0.65
CA LYS A 69 6.20 -20.31 0.05
C LYS A 69 5.75 -19.00 -0.60
N ARG A 70 4.61 -19.06 -1.28
CA ARG A 70 4.03 -17.90 -1.97
C ARG A 70 3.51 -16.85 -0.99
N LYS A 71 2.86 -17.29 0.10
CA LYS A 71 2.41 -16.42 1.19
C LYS A 71 3.58 -15.67 1.82
N VAL A 72 4.69 -16.36 2.08
CA VAL A 72 5.91 -15.74 2.63
C VAL A 72 6.48 -14.72 1.65
N ASN A 73 6.65 -15.07 0.37
CA ASN A 73 7.17 -14.15 -0.63
C ASN A 73 6.31 -12.89 -0.81
N VAL A 74 4.98 -13.03 -0.85
CA VAL A 74 4.07 -11.88 -0.95
C VAL A 74 4.15 -11.01 0.31
N THR A 75 4.20 -11.61 1.49
CA THR A 75 4.32 -10.87 2.75
C THR A 75 5.65 -10.13 2.83
N LEU A 76 6.76 -10.78 2.43
CA LEU A 76 8.08 -10.14 2.38
C LEU A 76 8.10 -8.97 1.39
N SER A 77 7.46 -9.15 0.23
CA SER A 77 7.33 -8.10 -0.78
C SER A 77 6.50 -6.92 -0.26
N ASP A 78 5.39 -7.19 0.42
CA ASP A 78 4.52 -6.18 1.05
C ASP A 78 5.29 -5.39 2.15
N ILE A 79 6.17 -6.05 2.91
CA ILE A 79 7.03 -5.40 3.91
C ILE A 79 8.13 -4.56 3.24
N LEU A 80 8.83 -5.12 2.25
CA LEU A 80 9.90 -4.44 1.52
C LEU A 80 9.41 -3.19 0.82
N ILE A 81 8.27 -3.26 0.13
CA ILE A 81 7.68 -2.09 -0.54
C ILE A 81 7.28 -1.03 0.47
N THR A 82 6.74 -1.44 1.63
CA THR A 82 6.38 -0.52 2.69
C THR A 82 7.61 0.20 3.25
N LEU A 83 8.68 -0.54 3.57
CA LEU A 83 9.94 0.04 4.05
C LEU A 83 10.57 0.96 3.01
N LEU A 84 10.56 0.57 1.74
CA LEU A 84 11.06 1.40 0.65
C LEU A 84 10.30 2.72 0.54
N LEU A 85 8.97 2.66 0.59
CA LEU A 85 8.14 3.87 0.56
C LEU A 85 8.39 4.74 1.78
N LEU A 86 8.50 4.16 2.98
CA LEU A 86 8.81 4.92 4.20
C LEU A 86 10.19 5.60 4.11
N ALA A 87 11.18 4.90 3.57
CA ALA A 87 12.51 5.44 3.33
C ALA A 87 12.47 6.60 2.32
N LEU A 88 11.70 6.47 1.24
CA LEU A 88 11.47 7.57 0.28
C LEU A 88 10.77 8.77 0.94
N VAL A 89 9.81 8.50 1.84
CA VAL A 89 9.17 9.53 2.65
C VAL A 89 10.18 10.25 3.54
N TYR A 90 11.18 9.56 4.09
CA TYR A 90 12.15 10.18 4.97
C TYR A 90 13.32 10.88 4.23
N LEU A 91 13.80 10.28 3.13
CA LEU A 91 15.00 10.72 2.42
C LEU A 91 14.75 11.85 1.42
N ILE A 92 13.55 11.93 0.83
CA ILE A 92 13.25 12.97 -0.16
C ILE A 92 12.86 14.26 0.57
N PRO A 93 13.55 15.38 0.30
CA PRO A 93 13.31 16.64 0.99
C PRO A 93 11.95 17.25 0.67
N ASN A 94 11.41 17.99 1.63
CA ASN A 94 9.98 18.37 1.69
C ASN A 94 9.57 19.38 0.62
N PHE A 95 10.50 20.19 0.11
CA PHE A 95 10.24 21.11 -1.00
C PHE A 95 9.86 20.39 -2.31
N LEU A 96 10.11 19.08 -2.41
CA LEU A 96 9.70 18.23 -3.54
C LEU A 96 8.37 17.50 -3.30
N GLY A 97 7.51 17.96 -2.38
CA GLY A 97 6.30 17.23 -1.92
C GLY A 97 5.46 16.57 -3.02
N LEU A 98 5.12 17.30 -4.09
CA LEU A 98 4.37 16.75 -5.23
C LEU A 98 5.18 15.75 -6.07
N VAL A 99 6.46 16.02 -6.30
CA VAL A 99 7.36 15.12 -7.05
C VAL A 99 7.56 13.82 -6.27
N LYS A 100 7.74 13.92 -4.95
CA LYS A 100 7.83 12.81 -4.00
C LYS A 100 6.56 11.95 -4.03
N ALA A 101 5.39 12.58 -3.97
CA ALA A 101 4.10 11.89 -4.12
C ALA A 101 4.00 11.17 -5.47
N GLY A 102 4.45 11.80 -6.56
CA GLY A 102 4.50 11.18 -7.89
C GLY A 102 5.40 9.95 -7.95
N ILE A 103 6.61 10.01 -7.38
CA ILE A 103 7.54 8.88 -7.30
C ILE A 103 6.91 7.71 -6.54
N ILE A 104 6.32 7.98 -5.38
CA ILE A 104 5.64 6.98 -4.55
C ILE A 104 4.48 6.35 -5.32
N LEU A 105 3.68 7.15 -6.03
CA LEU A 105 2.56 6.68 -6.83
C LEU A 105 3.01 5.75 -7.97
N VAL A 106 4.10 6.10 -8.66
CA VAL A 106 4.68 5.27 -9.73
C VAL A 106 5.15 3.93 -9.17
N ILE A 107 5.87 3.93 -8.05
CA ILE A 107 6.36 2.71 -7.39
C ILE A 107 5.18 1.84 -6.93
N ALA A 108 4.17 2.43 -6.30
CA ALA A 108 2.95 1.75 -5.87
C ALA A 108 2.19 1.14 -7.05
N ALA A 109 2.02 1.87 -8.14
CA ALA A 109 1.33 1.41 -9.35
C ALA A 109 2.06 0.22 -9.99
N ILE A 110 3.39 0.29 -10.08
CA ILE A 110 4.22 -0.82 -10.58
C ILE A 110 4.03 -2.05 -9.68
N TYR A 111 4.08 -1.87 -8.36
CA TYR A 111 3.91 -2.96 -7.40
C TYR A 111 2.54 -3.64 -7.53
N ILE A 112 1.46 -2.86 -7.56
CA ILE A 112 0.09 -3.37 -7.76
C ILE A 112 0.01 -4.13 -9.08
N ARG A 113 0.56 -3.58 -10.17
CA ARG A 113 0.55 -4.23 -11.49
C ARG A 113 1.29 -5.56 -11.47
N GLN A 114 2.46 -5.63 -10.83
CA GLN A 114 3.21 -6.87 -10.69
C GLN A 114 2.45 -7.90 -9.85
N TYR A 115 1.85 -7.47 -8.74
CA TYR A 115 1.04 -8.34 -7.90
C TYR A 115 -0.16 -8.91 -8.66
N LEU A 116 -0.92 -8.09 -9.39
CA LEU A 116 -2.05 -8.54 -10.20
C LEU A 116 -1.61 -9.52 -11.31
N ARG A 117 -0.48 -9.25 -12.00
CA ARG A 117 0.09 -10.19 -12.96
C ARG A 117 0.49 -11.52 -12.31
N SER A 118 1.03 -11.49 -11.10
CA SER A 118 1.39 -12.71 -10.37
C SER A 118 0.16 -13.54 -10.00
N LEU A 119 -0.99 -12.90 -9.75
CA LEU A 119 -2.26 -13.60 -9.56
C LEU A 119 -2.77 -14.24 -10.85
N GLU A 120 -2.59 -13.60 -12.01
CA GLU A 120 -2.99 -14.16 -13.31
C GLU A 120 -2.13 -15.36 -13.74
N LYS A 121 -0.84 -15.35 -13.39
CA LYS A 121 0.08 -16.47 -13.66
C LYS A 121 -0.22 -17.74 -12.84
N LEU A 122 -1.10 -17.69 -11.84
CA LEU A 122 -1.61 -18.89 -11.15
C LEU A 122 -2.57 -19.73 -12.01
N ARG A 123 -2.99 -19.19 -13.16
CA ARG A 123 -3.99 -19.82 -14.04
C ARG A 123 -3.38 -20.81 -15.05
N LEU A 124 -2.07 -21.01 -15.01
CA LEU A 124 -1.31 -22.01 -15.78
C LEU A 124 -0.60 -22.94 -14.79
#